data_AF-A0A0K8VFN7-F1
#
_entry.id   AF-A0A0K8VFN7-F1
#
_cell.length_a   1.000
_cell.length_b   1.000
_cell.length_c   1.000
_cell.angle_alpha   90.00
_cell.angle_beta   90.00
_cell.angle_gamma   90.00
#
_symmetry.space_group_name_H-M   'P 1'
#
loop_
_entity.id
_entity.type
_entity.pdbx_description
1 polymer ?
#
loop_
_entity_poly.entity_id
_entity_poly.type
_entity_poly.pdbx_seq_one_letter_code
_entity_poly.pdbx_strand_id
1 'polypeptide(L)'
;MEKTNKLQIVYPDEEHGVRHPHCPHGPTLLFQKCNQLADKPAYAYYACAAHRDKRLCSFQLSAEQLTPQKLAKRYDLGSYIKSYKKERQKLLAGYHDDCLHYCLYCNVPLLRDDQSLHVGHEMVWNLTNDLLCDPTRFLRPLDDDKSQAQYFFDDKALKFFGKCFQSLGVTKVVCMGAPRLHAFLHNNFSEIQTFLLDFDHRLFFFYDDEYFAWYNMCNNHFFDKQQSLIFEKFLKCKPYVRWIM
;
A
#
# COMPACT_ATOMS: atom_id res chain seq x y z
N MET A 1 -20.90 -22.53 -31.87
CA MET A 1 -21.39 -21.50 -30.91
C MET A 1 -20.72 -21.74 -29.56
N GLU A 2 -19.48 -21.27 -29.38
CA GLU A 2 -18.78 -21.31 -28.08
C GLU A 2 -18.63 -19.88 -27.54
N LYS A 3 -19.74 -19.29 -27.08
CA LYS A 3 -19.69 -18.10 -26.23
C LYS A 3 -20.07 -18.52 -24.81
N THR A 4 -19.21 -19.33 -24.22
CA THR A 4 -19.32 -19.86 -22.87
C THR A 4 -19.10 -18.73 -21.84
N ASN A 5 -20.13 -18.39 -21.07
CA ASN A 5 -20.06 -18.38 -19.61
C ASN A 5 -18.81 -17.70 -18.96
N LYS A 6 -18.40 -16.53 -19.46
CA LYS A 6 -17.21 -15.82 -18.97
C LYS A 6 -17.46 -15.14 -17.63
N LEU A 7 -16.53 -15.32 -16.68
CA LEU A 7 -16.52 -14.56 -15.43
C LEU A 7 -16.24 -13.08 -15.74
N GLN A 8 -17.13 -12.21 -15.27
CA GLN A 8 -16.99 -10.76 -15.30
C GLN A 8 -16.62 -10.27 -13.90
N ILE A 9 -15.79 -9.24 -13.86
CA ILE A 9 -15.40 -8.54 -12.64
C ILE A 9 -15.88 -7.10 -12.78
N VAL A 10 -16.69 -6.66 -11.83
CA VAL A 10 -17.20 -5.29 -11.75
C VAL A 10 -16.47 -4.59 -10.60
N TYR A 11 -15.95 -3.40 -10.89
CA TYR A 11 -15.26 -2.55 -9.93
C TYR A 11 -16.25 -1.61 -9.22
N PRO A 12 -15.98 -1.25 -7.96
CA PRO A 12 -16.74 -0.19 -7.30
C PRO A 12 -16.50 1.14 -8.01
N ASP A 13 -17.56 1.92 -8.16
CA ASP A 13 -17.53 3.24 -8.79
C ASP A 13 -18.55 4.13 -8.09
N GLU A 14 -18.12 4.74 -6.98
CA GLU A 14 -19.01 5.57 -6.17
C GLU A 14 -19.46 6.84 -6.91
N GLU A 15 -18.66 7.35 -7.84
CA GLU A 15 -19.00 8.53 -8.67
C GLU A 15 -20.19 8.23 -9.59
N HIS A 16 -20.26 7.02 -10.15
CA HIS A 16 -21.37 6.56 -10.98
C HIS A 16 -22.40 5.72 -10.21
N GLY A 17 -22.38 5.76 -8.87
CA GLY A 17 -23.39 5.16 -8.00
C GLY A 17 -23.24 3.64 -7.76
N VAL A 18 -22.19 3.01 -8.25
CA VAL A 18 -21.89 1.58 -8.07
C VAL A 18 -21.18 1.37 -6.73
N ARG A 19 -21.97 1.17 -5.66
CA ARG A 19 -21.45 0.94 -4.31
C ARG A 19 -21.28 -0.54 -4.01
N HIS A 20 -20.14 -0.91 -3.46
CA HIS A 20 -19.84 -2.27 -3.03
C HIS A 20 -19.68 -2.35 -1.51
N PRO A 21 -19.95 -3.51 -0.88
CA PRO A 21 -19.63 -3.71 0.52
C PRO A 21 -18.11 -3.70 0.70
N HIS A 22 -17.67 -3.31 1.91
CA HIS A 22 -16.25 -3.28 2.22
C HIS A 22 -15.81 -4.58 2.91
N CYS A 23 -14.55 -4.92 2.70
CA CYS A 23 -13.78 -5.80 3.58
C CYS A 23 -12.76 -4.94 4.35
N PRO A 24 -11.92 -5.52 5.24
CA PRO A 24 -10.84 -4.77 5.88
C PRO A 24 -9.85 -4.12 4.91
N HIS A 25 -9.83 -4.53 3.64
CA HIS A 25 -8.90 -4.04 2.61
C HIS A 25 -9.57 -3.04 1.63
N GLY A 26 -10.69 -2.45 2.03
CA GLY A 26 -11.45 -1.49 1.21
C GLY A 26 -12.66 -2.11 0.48
N PRO A 27 -13.20 -1.37 -0.51
CA PRO A 27 -14.27 -1.85 -1.38
C PRO A 27 -13.96 -3.20 -2.04
N THR A 28 -14.95 -4.09 -2.08
CA THR A 28 -14.82 -5.41 -2.71
C THR A 28 -14.99 -5.34 -4.22
N LEU A 29 -14.62 -6.42 -4.91
CA LEU A 29 -14.94 -6.62 -6.33
C LEU A 29 -16.17 -7.52 -6.44
N LEU A 30 -17.05 -7.23 -7.39
CA LEU A 30 -18.18 -8.10 -7.72
C LEU A 30 -17.76 -9.05 -8.85
N PHE A 31 -17.81 -10.34 -8.56
CA PHE A 31 -17.56 -11.42 -9.49
C PHE A 31 -18.90 -11.96 -9.95
N GLN A 32 -19.20 -11.89 -11.25
CA GLN A 32 -20.47 -12.37 -11.80
C GLN A 32 -20.28 -13.21 -13.06
N LYS A 33 -21.10 -14.24 -13.22
CA LYS A 33 -21.16 -15.06 -14.43
C LYS A 33 -22.50 -14.82 -15.11
N CYS A 34 -22.49 -14.09 -16.22
CA CYS A 34 -23.71 -13.74 -16.94
C CYS A 34 -24.23 -14.94 -17.74
N ASN A 35 -25.53 -15.20 -17.62
CA ASN A 35 -26.23 -16.10 -18.51
C ASN A 35 -26.77 -15.26 -19.68
N GLN A 36 -26.27 -15.44 -20.90
CA GLN A 36 -26.72 -14.65 -22.06
C GLN A 36 -28.21 -14.87 -22.42
N LEU A 37 -28.84 -15.90 -21.84
CA LEU A 37 -30.24 -16.26 -22.05
C LEU A 37 -31.17 -15.74 -20.93
N ALA A 38 -30.65 -15.03 -19.92
CA ALA A 38 -31.44 -14.51 -18.80
C ALA A 38 -31.00 -13.11 -18.37
N ASP A 39 -31.95 -12.27 -17.96
CA ASP A 39 -31.68 -10.90 -17.48
C ASP A 39 -30.87 -10.85 -16.17
N LYS A 40 -30.69 -12.00 -15.49
CA LYS A 40 -29.95 -12.11 -14.23
C LYS A 40 -28.68 -12.95 -14.39
N PRO A 41 -27.57 -12.58 -13.72
CA PRO A 41 -26.38 -13.41 -13.69
C PRO A 41 -26.70 -14.76 -13.03
N ALA A 42 -26.10 -15.84 -13.54
CA ALA A 42 -26.29 -17.18 -12.98
C ALA A 42 -25.69 -17.32 -11.58
N TYR A 43 -24.66 -16.52 -11.30
CA TYR A 43 -23.97 -16.47 -10.01
C TYR A 43 -23.25 -15.13 -9.88
N ALA A 44 -23.39 -14.47 -8.73
CA ALA A 44 -22.73 -13.21 -8.44
C ALA A 44 -22.35 -13.10 -6.95
N TYR A 45 -21.13 -12.67 -6.65
CA TYR A 45 -20.65 -12.50 -5.27
C TYR A 45 -19.58 -11.42 -5.16
N TYR A 46 -19.53 -10.78 -3.99
CA TYR A 46 -18.50 -9.84 -3.60
C TYR A 46 -17.36 -10.57 -2.89
N ALA A 47 -16.11 -10.22 -3.22
CA ALA A 47 -14.92 -10.75 -2.54
C ALA A 47 -13.80 -9.71 -2.45
N CYS A 48 -12.82 -9.97 -1.58
CA CYS A 48 -11.68 -9.08 -1.36
C CYS A 48 -10.92 -8.79 -2.68
N ALA A 49 -10.54 -7.52 -2.87
CA ALA A 49 -9.76 -7.09 -4.03
C ALA A 49 -8.26 -7.45 -3.89
N ALA A 50 -7.72 -7.38 -2.66
CA ALA A 50 -6.29 -7.58 -2.40
C ALA A 50 -5.90 -9.05 -2.19
N HIS A 51 -6.76 -9.85 -1.53
CA HIS A 51 -6.43 -11.23 -1.18
C HIS A 51 -7.32 -12.23 -1.89
N ARG A 52 -6.70 -13.13 -2.65
CA ARG A 52 -7.37 -14.27 -3.29
C ARG A 52 -7.61 -15.43 -2.32
N ASP A 53 -6.74 -15.58 -1.34
CA ASP A 53 -6.82 -16.63 -0.32
C ASP A 53 -7.76 -16.21 0.82
N LYS A 54 -8.78 -17.05 1.09
CA LYS A 54 -9.76 -16.84 2.15
C LYS A 54 -9.16 -16.85 3.56
N ARG A 55 -7.97 -17.42 3.72
CA ARG A 55 -7.23 -17.41 4.98
C ARG A 55 -6.68 -16.02 5.30
N LEU A 56 -6.38 -15.23 4.27
CA LEU A 56 -5.89 -13.85 4.40
C LEU A 56 -7.04 -12.85 4.46
N CYS A 57 -8.13 -13.10 3.73
CA CYS A 57 -9.38 -12.36 3.89
C CYS A 57 -10.58 -13.27 3.66
N SER A 58 -11.32 -13.59 4.72
CA SER A 58 -12.49 -14.46 4.64
C SER A 58 -13.75 -13.79 4.09
N PHE A 59 -13.66 -12.52 3.66
CA PHE A 59 -14.81 -11.79 3.16
C PHE A 59 -15.31 -12.36 1.84
N GLN A 60 -16.51 -12.92 1.87
CA GLN A 60 -17.28 -13.29 0.69
C GLN A 60 -18.77 -13.06 0.97
N LEU A 61 -19.49 -12.45 0.03
CA LEU A 61 -20.92 -12.18 0.16
C LEU A 61 -21.64 -12.45 -1.15
N SER A 62 -22.67 -13.30 -1.15
CA SER A 62 -23.54 -13.46 -2.33
C SER A 62 -24.24 -12.13 -2.65
N ALA A 63 -24.34 -11.77 -3.93
CA ALA A 63 -24.98 -10.53 -4.35
C ALA A 63 -26.47 -10.47 -3.95
N GLU A 64 -27.13 -11.62 -3.91
CA GLU A 64 -28.53 -11.76 -3.47
C GLU A 64 -28.73 -11.46 -1.97
N GLN A 65 -27.67 -11.60 -1.18
CA GLN A 65 -27.68 -11.38 0.25
C GLN A 65 -27.24 -9.95 0.63
N LEU A 66 -27.03 -9.07 -0.34
CA LEU A 66 -26.64 -7.69 -0.10
C LEU A 66 -27.80 -6.92 0.54
N THR A 67 -27.52 -6.29 1.68
CA THR A 67 -28.48 -5.43 2.39
C THR A 67 -27.87 -4.04 2.60
N PRO A 68 -28.68 -2.99 2.82
CA PRO A 68 -28.16 -1.65 3.12
C PRO A 68 -27.18 -1.63 4.30
N GLN A 69 -27.41 -2.46 5.32
CA GLN A 69 -26.52 -2.58 6.48
C GLN A 69 -25.15 -3.17 6.10
N LYS A 70 -25.13 -4.22 5.27
CA LYS A 70 -23.87 -4.81 4.78
C LYS A 70 -23.12 -3.85 3.87
N LEU A 71 -23.86 -3.06 3.07
CA LEU A 71 -23.29 -2.03 2.21
C LEU A 71 -22.69 -0.86 3.01
N ALA A 72 -23.32 -0.48 4.13
CA ALA A 72 -22.86 0.60 5.00
C ALA A 72 -21.74 0.18 5.97
N LYS A 73 -21.52 -1.13 6.20
CA LYS A 73 -20.47 -1.62 7.10
C LYS A 73 -19.09 -1.12 6.66
N ARG A 74 -18.32 -0.58 7.61
CA ARG A 74 -16.92 -0.19 7.45
C ARG A 74 -16.07 -0.83 8.55
N TYR A 75 -14.78 -0.95 8.30
CA TYR A 75 -13.82 -1.49 9.27
C TYR A 75 -13.05 -0.32 9.85
N ASP A 76 -13.00 -0.23 11.19
CA ASP A 76 -12.23 0.81 11.86
C ASP A 76 -10.74 0.45 11.82
N LEU A 77 -10.02 1.11 10.92
CA LEU A 77 -8.57 1.04 10.81
C LEU A 77 -7.87 2.28 11.39
N GLY A 78 -8.64 3.26 11.87
CA GLY A 78 -8.10 4.53 12.36
C GLY A 78 -7.24 4.33 13.61
N SER A 79 -7.61 3.40 14.47
CA SER A 79 -6.82 3.02 15.65
C SER A 79 -5.44 2.45 15.27
N TYR A 80 -5.37 1.58 14.27
CA TYR A 80 -4.11 1.02 13.76
C TYR A 80 -3.22 2.10 13.15
N ILE A 81 -3.78 2.95 12.29
CA ILE A 81 -3.04 4.06 11.66
C ILE A 81 -2.48 5.01 12.72
N LYS A 82 -3.31 5.36 13.73
CA LYS A 82 -2.86 6.20 14.86
C LYS A 82 -1.75 5.53 15.65
N SER A 83 -1.83 4.22 15.86
CA SER A 83 -0.79 3.44 16.52
C SER A 83 0.52 3.49 15.72
N TYR A 84 0.49 3.20 14.42
CA TYR A 84 1.70 3.25 13.59
C TYR A 84 2.34 4.62 13.55
N LYS A 85 1.54 5.69 13.39
CA LYS A 85 2.04 7.08 13.45
C LYS A 85 2.68 7.40 14.80
N LYS A 86 2.11 6.91 15.92
CA LYS A 86 2.69 7.07 17.26
C LYS A 86 4.03 6.33 17.39
N GLU A 87 4.11 5.08 16.92
CA GLU A 87 5.35 4.31 16.96
C GLU A 87 6.45 4.93 16.09
N ARG A 88 6.11 5.51 14.92
CA ARG A 88 7.06 6.31 14.14
C ARG A 88 7.62 7.50 14.93
N GLN A 89 6.77 8.22 15.67
CA GLN A 89 7.25 9.33 16.49
C GLN A 89 8.23 8.87 17.58
N LYS A 90 7.98 7.71 18.20
CA LYS A 90 8.94 7.11 19.13
C LYS A 90 10.24 6.73 18.46
N LEU A 91 10.17 6.13 17.27
CA LEU A 91 11.34 5.75 16.47
C LEU A 91 12.21 6.98 16.17
N LEU A 92 11.60 8.09 15.74
CA LEU A 92 12.33 9.33 15.44
C LEU A 92 12.92 9.98 16.70
N ALA A 93 12.20 9.92 17.84
CA ALA A 93 12.70 10.47 19.10
C ALA A 93 13.88 9.66 19.68
N GLY A 94 13.83 8.33 19.59
CA GLY A 94 14.85 7.42 20.13
C GLY A 94 16.04 7.17 19.20
N TYR A 95 16.01 7.69 17.98
CA TYR A 95 17.07 7.48 16.98
C TYR A 95 18.45 7.95 17.46
N HIS A 96 18.51 9.01 18.29
CA HIS A 96 19.77 9.58 18.76
C HIS A 96 20.50 8.76 19.83
N ASP A 97 19.90 7.70 20.37
CA ASP A 97 20.41 7.01 21.56
C ASP A 97 21.15 5.69 21.25
N ASP A 98 21.41 5.33 19.99
CA ASP A 98 21.97 4.02 19.59
C ASP A 98 21.17 2.81 20.15
N CYS A 99 19.93 3.05 20.60
CA CYS A 99 19.07 2.10 21.30
C CYS A 99 17.91 1.58 20.44
N LEU A 100 17.87 1.97 19.17
CA LEU A 100 16.77 1.64 18.28
C LEU A 100 17.01 0.29 17.60
N HIS A 101 16.05 -0.61 17.74
CA HIS A 101 16.09 -1.94 17.15
C HIS A 101 14.81 -2.21 16.35
N TYR A 102 14.82 -3.27 15.56
CA TYR A 102 13.62 -3.74 14.88
C TYR A 102 13.44 -5.24 15.06
N CYS A 103 12.27 -5.66 15.52
CA CYS A 103 11.92 -7.07 15.61
C CYS A 103 11.36 -7.54 14.26
N LEU A 104 12.09 -8.41 13.56
CA LEU A 104 11.66 -8.96 12.27
C LEU A 104 10.51 -9.96 12.40
N TYR A 105 10.38 -10.60 13.57
CA TYR A 105 9.27 -11.51 13.84
C TYR A 105 7.96 -10.74 14.07
N CYS A 106 7.99 -9.73 14.93
CA CYS A 106 6.82 -8.92 15.25
C CYS A 106 6.54 -7.82 14.22
N ASN A 107 7.50 -7.51 13.34
CA ASN A 107 7.47 -6.40 12.38
C ASN A 107 7.21 -5.03 13.05
N VAL A 108 7.95 -4.73 14.13
CA VAL A 108 7.82 -3.47 14.86
C VAL A 108 9.19 -2.91 15.29
N PRO A 109 9.36 -1.57 15.30
CA PRO A 109 10.52 -0.95 15.93
C PRO A 109 10.43 -1.08 17.45
N LEU A 110 11.58 -1.13 18.11
CA LEU A 110 11.70 -1.31 19.56
C LEU A 110 12.69 -0.32 20.16
N LEU A 111 12.31 0.25 21.31
CA LEU A 111 13.23 0.96 22.19
C LEU A 111 13.88 -0.02 23.18
N ARG A 112 14.95 0.42 23.85
CA ARG A 112 15.71 -0.42 24.80
C ARG A 112 14.84 -1.13 25.84
N ASP A 113 13.84 -0.44 26.38
CA ASP A 113 13.00 -0.97 27.46
C ASP A 113 12.02 -2.06 26.99
N ASP A 114 11.72 -2.13 25.68
CA ASP A 114 10.76 -3.07 25.11
C ASP A 114 11.38 -4.44 24.78
N GLN A 115 12.70 -4.58 24.85
CA GLN A 115 13.42 -5.79 24.41
C GLN A 115 13.03 -7.05 25.18
N SER A 116 12.63 -6.91 26.45
CA SER A 116 12.31 -8.05 27.33
C SER A 116 11.15 -8.91 26.83
N LEU A 117 10.22 -8.33 26.05
CA LEU A 117 9.10 -9.05 25.45
C LEU A 117 9.47 -9.76 24.13
N HIS A 118 10.68 -9.53 23.63
CA HIS A 118 11.16 -10.01 22.33
C HIS A 118 12.33 -10.98 22.44
N VAL A 119 12.50 -11.61 23.60
CA VAL A 119 13.54 -12.62 23.83
C VAL A 119 13.34 -13.80 22.86
N GLY A 120 14.40 -14.13 22.11
CA GLY A 120 14.39 -15.22 21.13
C GLY A 120 13.78 -14.85 19.78
N HIS A 121 13.26 -13.63 19.61
CA HIS A 121 12.88 -13.14 18.29
C HIS A 121 14.12 -12.75 17.48
N GLU A 122 13.97 -12.78 16.15
CA GLU A 122 14.99 -12.26 15.24
C GLU A 122 14.94 -10.74 15.18
N MET A 123 16.11 -10.11 15.27
CA MET A 123 16.26 -8.68 15.51
C MET A 123 17.25 -8.06 14.53
N VAL A 124 16.95 -6.83 14.10
CA VAL A 124 17.94 -5.90 13.55
C VAL A 124 18.37 -4.97 14.68
N TRP A 125 19.62 -5.10 15.10
CA TRP A 125 20.21 -4.30 16.16
C TRP A 125 20.77 -3.00 15.61
N ASN A 126 20.74 -1.96 16.45
CA ASN A 126 21.27 -0.62 16.17
C ASN A 126 20.91 -0.09 14.77
N LEU A 127 19.64 0.20 14.54
CA LEU A 127 19.17 0.76 13.27
C LEU A 127 19.90 2.08 12.98
N THR A 128 20.66 2.11 11.89
CA THR A 128 21.35 3.31 11.40
C THR A 128 20.42 4.19 10.58
N ASN A 129 20.80 5.46 10.37
CA ASN A 129 20.06 6.37 9.48
C ASN A 129 19.83 5.75 8.10
N ASP A 130 20.87 5.12 7.54
CA ASP A 130 20.84 4.55 6.20
C ASP A 130 19.76 3.47 6.08
N LEU A 131 19.56 2.67 7.13
CA LEU A 131 18.49 1.67 7.19
C LEU A 131 17.12 2.30 7.39
N LEU A 132 17.02 3.40 8.14
CA LEU A 132 15.75 4.13 8.29
C LEU A 132 15.32 4.81 6.98
N CYS A 133 16.27 5.32 6.20
CA CYS A 133 16.03 5.94 4.90
C CYS A 133 15.76 4.92 3.78
N ASP A 134 16.29 3.70 3.88
CA ASP A 134 15.95 2.57 2.99
C ASP A 134 15.59 1.32 3.80
N PRO A 135 14.35 1.23 4.33
CA PRO A 135 13.91 0.09 5.12
C PRO A 135 13.87 -1.21 4.30
N THR A 136 13.89 -1.13 2.96
CA THR A 136 13.91 -2.32 2.09
C THR A 136 15.23 -3.08 2.14
N ARG A 137 16.28 -2.50 2.74
CA ARG A 137 17.56 -3.18 2.99
C ARG A 137 17.47 -4.27 4.05
N PHE A 138 16.57 -4.14 5.01
CA PHE A 138 16.49 -5.05 6.15
C PHE A 138 15.10 -5.66 6.36
N LEU A 139 14.02 -4.99 5.92
CA LEU A 139 12.70 -5.59 5.94
C LEU A 139 12.68 -6.78 4.99
N ARG A 140 12.23 -7.93 5.50
CA ARG A 140 12.00 -9.10 4.67
C ARG A 140 10.89 -8.79 3.67
N PRO A 141 11.08 -9.13 2.38
CA PRO A 141 10.01 -8.99 1.42
C PRO A 141 8.84 -9.88 1.84
N LEU A 142 7.62 -9.36 1.69
CA LEU A 142 6.41 -10.17 1.81
C LEU A 142 6.20 -10.88 0.47
N ASP A 143 7.00 -11.92 0.23
CA ASP A 143 7.10 -12.63 -1.05
C ASP A 143 6.07 -13.75 -1.25
N ASP A 144 5.14 -13.93 -0.29
CA ASP A 144 3.98 -14.82 -0.47
C ASP A 144 3.15 -14.33 -1.66
N ASP A 145 3.17 -15.13 -2.73
CA ASP A 145 2.54 -14.90 -4.02
C ASP A 145 1.01 -14.79 -3.94
N LYS A 146 0.41 -15.21 -2.82
CA LYS A 146 -1.03 -15.12 -2.56
C LYS A 146 -1.45 -13.82 -1.89
N SER A 147 -0.50 -13.00 -1.44
CA SER A 147 -0.77 -11.80 -0.66
C SER A 147 -0.13 -10.53 -1.24
N GLN A 148 1.18 -10.39 -1.12
CA GLN A 148 1.91 -9.12 -1.31
C GLN A 148 3.00 -9.24 -2.39
N ALA A 149 3.40 -10.47 -2.75
CA ALA A 149 4.30 -10.81 -3.86
C ALA A 149 5.41 -9.78 -4.10
N GLN A 150 6.10 -9.38 -3.03
CA GLN A 150 7.02 -8.24 -3.05
C GLN A 150 8.36 -8.64 -3.66
N TYR A 151 8.65 -8.15 -4.87
CA TYR A 151 9.93 -8.35 -5.55
C TYR A 151 10.68 -7.03 -5.64
N PHE A 152 11.90 -7.02 -5.10
CA PHE A 152 12.73 -5.84 -5.06
C PHE A 152 13.61 -5.71 -6.32
N PHE A 153 13.64 -4.50 -6.89
CA PHE A 153 14.57 -4.16 -7.96
C PHE A 153 16.02 -4.38 -7.53
N ASP A 154 16.85 -4.90 -8.42
CA ASP A 154 18.30 -4.93 -8.19
C ASP A 154 18.91 -3.53 -8.36
N ASP A 155 20.15 -3.36 -7.89
CA ASP A 155 20.79 -2.04 -7.91
C ASP A 155 21.12 -1.55 -9.33
N LYS A 156 21.18 -2.46 -10.32
CA LYS A 156 21.40 -2.10 -11.73
C LYS A 156 20.14 -1.44 -12.30
N ALA A 157 18.97 -2.04 -12.05
CA ALA A 157 17.67 -1.51 -12.45
C ALA A 157 17.40 -0.16 -11.79
N LEU A 158 17.69 -0.03 -10.49
CA LEU A 158 17.54 1.24 -9.76
C LEU A 158 18.37 2.37 -10.40
N LYS A 159 19.66 2.12 -10.65
CA LYS A 159 20.55 3.10 -11.31
C LYS A 159 20.08 3.44 -12.72
N PHE A 160 19.56 2.46 -13.47
CA PHE A 160 18.98 2.68 -14.78
C PHE A 160 17.76 3.62 -14.71
N PHE A 161 16.80 3.34 -13.82
CA PHE A 161 15.62 4.18 -13.66
C PHE A 161 15.96 5.60 -13.22
N GLY A 162 16.83 5.75 -12.21
CA GLY A 162 17.26 7.07 -11.75
C GLY A 162 17.87 7.93 -12.86
N LYS A 163 18.82 7.36 -13.63
CA LYS A 163 19.44 8.05 -14.77
C LYS A 163 18.45 8.34 -15.89
N CYS A 164 17.53 7.43 -16.16
CA CYS A 164 16.48 7.60 -17.17
C CYS A 164 15.57 8.78 -16.79
N PHE A 165 15.07 8.81 -15.55
CA PHE A 165 14.20 9.88 -15.05
C PHE A 165 14.90 11.25 -15.07
N GLN A 166 16.16 11.30 -14.64
CA GLN A 166 16.96 12.51 -14.69
C GLN A 166 17.13 13.01 -16.14
N SER A 167 17.47 12.11 -17.08
CA SER A 167 17.65 12.47 -18.50
C SER A 167 16.38 12.98 -19.16
N LEU A 168 15.21 12.46 -18.74
CA LEU A 168 13.90 12.88 -19.21
C LEU A 168 13.38 14.15 -18.53
N GLY A 169 14.10 14.70 -17.54
CA GLY A 169 13.65 15.86 -16.77
C GLY A 169 12.43 15.56 -15.89
N VAL A 170 12.25 14.31 -15.47
CA VAL A 170 11.17 13.92 -14.56
C VAL A 170 11.46 14.51 -13.18
N THR A 171 10.51 15.28 -12.65
CA THR A 171 10.63 15.96 -11.34
C THR A 171 9.77 15.34 -10.25
N LYS A 172 8.82 14.47 -10.62
CA LYS A 172 7.92 13.78 -9.71
C LYS A 172 7.71 12.33 -10.16
N VAL A 173 7.83 11.39 -9.22
CA VAL A 173 7.60 9.96 -9.46
C VAL A 173 6.65 9.40 -8.41
N VAL A 174 5.52 8.85 -8.87
CA VAL A 174 4.65 8.03 -8.01
C VAL A 174 5.14 6.58 -8.07
N CYS A 175 5.65 6.08 -6.94
CA CYS A 175 6.08 4.71 -6.78
C CYS A 175 4.89 3.88 -6.27
N MET A 176 4.22 3.14 -7.15
CA MET A 176 3.14 2.23 -6.74
C MET A 176 3.68 0.82 -6.54
N GLY A 177 3.62 0.29 -5.31
CA GLY A 177 4.17 -1.04 -4.98
C GLY A 177 5.68 -1.17 -5.22
N ALA A 178 6.41 -0.06 -5.15
CA ALA A 178 7.82 0.02 -5.52
C ALA A 178 8.67 0.69 -4.42
N PRO A 179 8.68 0.14 -3.19
CA PRO A 179 9.30 0.79 -2.03
C PRO A 179 10.82 0.96 -2.19
N ARG A 180 11.49 0.00 -2.84
CA ARG A 180 12.95 0.08 -3.06
C ARG A 180 13.33 1.13 -4.10
N LEU A 181 12.49 1.35 -5.10
CA LEU A 181 12.68 2.45 -6.06
C LEU A 181 12.41 3.80 -5.39
N HIS A 182 11.36 3.89 -4.58
CA HIS A 182 11.06 5.08 -3.79
C HIS A 182 12.25 5.48 -2.91
N ALA A 183 12.76 4.55 -2.09
CA ALA A 183 13.91 4.79 -1.22
C ALA A 183 15.16 5.20 -2.02
N PHE A 184 15.46 4.48 -3.10
CA PHE A 184 16.63 4.79 -3.94
C PHE A 184 16.56 6.20 -4.52
N LEU A 185 15.43 6.57 -5.14
CA LEU A 185 15.26 7.90 -5.74
C LEU A 185 15.29 9.00 -4.67
N HIS A 186 14.54 8.82 -3.58
CA HIS A 186 14.48 9.79 -2.48
C HIS A 186 15.87 10.10 -1.90
N ASN A 187 16.71 9.06 -1.74
CA ASN A 187 18.02 9.21 -1.11
C ASN A 187 19.14 9.66 -2.08
N ASN A 188 18.97 9.49 -3.40
CA ASN A 188 20.05 9.71 -4.37
C ASN A 188 19.77 10.81 -5.42
N PHE A 189 18.52 11.28 -5.56
CA PHE A 189 18.10 12.23 -6.59
C PHE A 189 17.25 13.35 -5.97
N SER A 190 17.91 14.38 -5.44
CA SER A 190 17.26 15.49 -4.73
C SER A 190 16.35 16.35 -5.62
N GLU A 191 16.53 16.29 -6.93
CA GLU A 191 15.70 16.95 -7.93
C GLU A 191 14.38 16.20 -8.22
N ILE A 192 14.28 14.93 -7.81
CA ILE A 192 13.12 14.07 -8.05
C ILE A 192 12.33 13.90 -6.76
N GLN A 193 11.12 14.45 -6.73
CA GLN A 193 10.19 14.19 -5.63
C GLN A 193 9.53 12.83 -5.82
N THR A 194 9.41 12.05 -4.75
CA THR A 194 8.80 10.72 -4.81
C THR A 194 7.66 10.58 -3.81
N PHE A 195 6.66 9.79 -4.18
CA PHE A 195 5.55 9.42 -3.30
C PHE A 195 5.27 7.93 -3.46
N LEU A 196 5.20 7.20 -2.35
CA LEU A 196 4.99 5.76 -2.31
C LEU A 196 3.53 5.44 -2.01
N LEU A 197 2.89 4.71 -2.91
CA LEU A 197 1.61 4.05 -2.66
C LEU A 197 1.89 2.56 -2.49
N ASP A 198 1.70 2.02 -1.28
CA ASP A 198 1.97 0.61 -1.01
C ASP A 198 0.92 0.01 -0.07
N PHE A 199 0.74 -1.30 -0.18
CA PHE A 199 -0.18 -2.05 0.67
C PHE A 199 0.51 -2.56 1.95
N ASP A 200 1.84 -2.52 2.00
CA ASP A 200 2.64 -2.86 3.18
C ASP A 200 2.62 -1.74 4.23
N HIS A 201 1.80 -1.93 5.27
CA HIS A 201 1.66 -0.99 6.38
C HIS A 201 2.93 -0.82 7.23
N ARG A 202 3.91 -1.74 7.15
CA ARG A 202 5.17 -1.60 7.91
C ARG A 202 5.92 -0.32 7.54
N LEU A 203 5.67 0.20 6.34
CA LEU A 203 6.28 1.43 5.83
C LEU A 203 5.84 2.69 6.62
N PHE A 204 4.74 2.64 7.37
CA PHE A 204 4.35 3.73 8.28
C PHE A 204 5.41 4.03 9.35
N PHE A 205 6.28 3.07 9.70
CA PHE A 205 7.32 3.33 10.69
C PHE A 205 8.45 4.22 10.15
N PHE A 206 8.60 4.31 8.82
CA PHE A 206 9.75 4.94 8.19
C PHE A 206 9.37 6.20 7.42
N TYR A 207 8.20 6.21 6.77
CA TYR A 207 7.72 7.34 5.97
C TYR A 207 6.54 8.05 6.65
N ASP A 208 6.50 9.37 6.54
CA ASP A 208 5.29 10.14 6.90
C ASP A 208 4.34 10.26 5.70
N ASP A 209 3.23 10.95 5.96
CA ASP A 209 2.15 11.15 5.00
C ASP A 209 2.58 12.01 3.80
N GLU A 210 3.74 12.70 3.82
CA GLU A 210 4.26 13.46 2.67
C GLU A 210 4.93 12.55 1.63
N TYR A 211 5.38 11.37 2.03
CA TYR A 211 6.12 10.43 1.18
C TYR A 211 5.43 9.10 0.99
N PHE A 212 4.44 8.76 1.82
CA PHE A 212 3.78 7.46 1.80
C PHE A 212 2.27 7.55 2.03
N ALA A 213 1.52 6.69 1.33
CA ALA A 213 0.15 6.36 1.66
C ALA A 213 -0.07 4.85 1.70
N TRP A 214 -0.77 4.40 2.74
CA TRP A 214 -1.27 3.03 2.78
C TRP A 214 -2.42 2.92 1.77
N TYR A 215 -2.21 2.10 0.75
CA TYR A 215 -3.02 2.10 -0.45
C TYR A 215 -3.19 0.68 -1.00
N ASN A 216 -4.41 0.35 -1.42
CA ASN A 216 -4.71 -0.88 -2.14
C ASN A 216 -4.91 -0.58 -3.63
N MET A 217 -3.94 -1.03 -4.44
CA MET A 217 -3.94 -0.80 -5.88
C MET A 217 -5.02 -1.58 -6.65
N CYS A 218 -5.58 -2.65 -6.08
CA CYS A 218 -6.57 -3.48 -6.75
C CYS A 218 -7.98 -2.85 -6.79
N ASN A 219 -8.24 -1.87 -5.92
CA ASN A 219 -9.54 -1.20 -5.81
C ASN A 219 -9.43 0.33 -5.63
N ASN A 220 -8.24 0.90 -5.85
CA ASN A 220 -7.97 2.33 -5.68
C ASN A 220 -8.39 2.87 -4.29
N HIS A 221 -8.09 2.12 -3.23
CA HIS A 221 -8.51 2.47 -1.88
C HIS A 221 -7.35 3.02 -1.04
N PHE A 222 -7.52 4.25 -0.55
CA PHE A 222 -6.70 4.82 0.52
C PHE A 222 -7.26 4.45 1.88
N PHE A 223 -6.41 3.93 2.76
CA PHE A 223 -6.80 3.57 4.13
C PHE A 223 -6.87 4.78 5.07
N ASP A 224 -6.17 5.86 4.72
CA ASP A 224 -6.23 7.16 5.41
C ASP A 224 -6.65 8.26 4.44
N LYS A 225 -7.76 8.94 4.75
CA LYS A 225 -8.26 10.06 3.96
C LYS A 225 -7.27 11.22 3.90
N GLN A 226 -6.51 11.44 4.98
CA GLN A 226 -5.50 12.50 5.00
C GLN A 226 -4.39 12.22 3.97
N GLN A 227 -3.93 10.97 3.90
CA GLN A 227 -2.92 10.56 2.92
C GLN A 227 -3.43 10.70 1.49
N SER A 228 -4.71 10.38 1.21
CA SER A 228 -5.34 10.61 -0.10
C SER A 228 -5.27 12.08 -0.53
N LEU A 229 -5.60 13.01 0.37
CA LEU A 229 -5.58 14.45 0.08
C LEU A 229 -4.15 14.97 -0.16
N ILE A 230 -3.17 14.45 0.59
CA ILE A 230 -1.76 14.80 0.39
C ILE A 230 -1.26 14.27 -0.94
N PHE A 231 -1.62 13.03 -1.30
CA PHE A 231 -1.30 12.44 -2.59
C PHE A 231 -1.91 13.23 -3.76
N GLU A 232 -3.19 13.62 -3.67
CA GLU A 232 -3.84 14.48 -4.68
C GLU A 232 -3.11 15.83 -4.84
N LYS A 233 -2.61 16.39 -3.74
CA LYS A 233 -1.76 17.59 -3.80
C LYS A 233 -0.42 17.30 -4.45
N PHE A 234 0.19 16.15 -4.17
CA PHE A 234 1.44 15.71 -4.81
C PHE A 234 1.30 15.60 -6.33
N LEU A 235 0.16 15.10 -6.83
CA LEU A 235 -0.12 14.98 -8.27
C LEU A 235 -0.17 16.33 -9.02
N LYS A 236 -0.39 17.45 -8.31
CA LYS A 236 -0.42 18.77 -8.95
C LYS A 236 0.98 19.17 -9.42
N CYS A 237 1.15 19.33 -10.73
CA CYS A 237 2.35 19.91 -11.33
C CYS A 237 2.31 21.43 -11.26
N LYS A 238 3.47 22.08 -11.09
CA LYS A 238 3.55 23.53 -11.36
C LYS A 238 3.23 23.74 -12.86
N PRO A 239 2.47 24.79 -13.22
CA PRO A 239 2.24 25.09 -14.63
C PRO A 239 3.59 25.26 -15.34
N TYR A 240 3.71 24.64 -16.51
CA TYR A 240 4.90 24.72 -17.34
C TYR A 240 5.07 26.18 -17.80
N VAL A 241 6.06 26.90 -17.25
CA VAL A 241 6.42 28.23 -17.72
C VAL A 241 7.32 28.04 -18.95
N ARG A 242 6.71 28.14 -20.13
CA ARG A 242 7.42 28.13 -21.40
C ARG A 242 8.07 29.50 -21.57
N TRP A 243 9.34 29.63 -21.25
CA TRP A 243 10.12 30.80 -21.67
C TRP A 243 10.23 30.76 -23.19
N ILE A 244 9.45 31.60 -23.87
CA ILE A 244 9.62 31.87 -25.29
C ILE A 244 10.90 32.73 -25.36
N MET A 245 12.00 32.12 -25.82
CA MET A 245 13.15 32.85 -26.34
C MET A 245 12.88 33.20 -27.80
#